data_AF-A0A6P0Y005-F1
#
_entry.id   AF-A0A6P0Y005-F1
#
_cell.length_a   1.000
_cell.length_b   1.000
_cell.length_c   1.000
_cell.angle_alpha   90.00
_cell.angle_beta   90.00
_cell.angle_gamma   90.00
#
_symmetry.space_group_name_H-M   'P 1'
#
loop_
_entity.id
_entity.type
_entity.pdbx_description
1 polymer ?
#
loop_
_entity_poly.entity_id
_entity_poly.type
_entity_poly.pdbx_seq_one_letter_code
_entity_poly.pdbx_strand_id
1 'polypeptide(L)' 'AISPDGQTIVSGSYDNTIKVWDLATGNLKATLTVHSWYVNSVAISPDGQNIVSGSHDKTIRVWSSR' A
#
# COMPACT_ATOMS: atom_id res chain seq x y z
N ALA A 1 -1.82 -1.10 6.65
CA ALA A 1 -0.72 -0.52 7.43
C ALA A 1 -0.92 0.99 7.56
N ILE A 2 -0.45 1.59 8.65
CA ILE A 2 -0.49 3.04 8.91
C ILE A 2 0.94 3.55 8.85
N SER A 3 1.16 4.73 8.25
CA SER A 3 2.49 5.32 8.15
C SER A 3 3.01 5.76 9.53
N PRO A 4 4.33 5.81 9.75
CA PRO A 4 4.92 6.21 11.03
C PRO A 4 4.52 7.61 11.50
N ASP A 5 4.29 8.53 10.56
CA ASP A 5 3.81 9.90 10.83
C ASP A 5 2.29 9.97 11.10
N GLY A 6 1.57 8.85 10.99
CA GLY A 6 0.13 8.77 11.21
C GLY A 6 -0.71 9.51 10.19
N GLN A 7 -0.20 9.86 9.01
CA GLN A 7 -0.96 10.61 8.01
C GLN A 7 -1.57 9.75 6.91
N THR A 8 -1.03 8.55 6.69
CA THR A 8 -1.36 7.72 5.52
C THR A 8 -1.77 6.31 5.95
N ILE A 9 -2.84 5.79 5.36
CA ILE A 9 -3.17 4.34 5.38
C ILE A 9 -2.82 3.74 4.03
N VAL A 10 -2.26 2.54 4.04
CA VAL A 10 -2.19 1.66 2.87
C VAL A 10 -2.89 0.33 3.12
N SER A 11 -3.62 -0.14 2.11
CA SER A 11 -4.36 -1.40 2.15
C SER A 11 -4.15 -2.18 0.86
N GLY A 12 -3.88 -3.50 0.98
CA GLY A 12 -4.00 -4.44 -0.13
C GLY A 12 -5.44 -4.94 -0.26
N SER A 13 -5.84 -5.33 -1.48
CA SER A 13 -7.20 -5.79 -1.78
C SER A 13 -7.22 -7.00 -2.72
N TYR A 14 -8.33 -7.73 -2.71
CA TYR A 14 -8.59 -8.86 -3.60
C TYR A 14 -8.92 -8.41 -5.03
N ASP A 15 -9.12 -7.11 -5.26
CA ASP A 15 -9.20 -6.50 -6.59
C ASP A 15 -7.82 -6.29 -7.26
N ASN A 16 -6.76 -6.86 -6.68
CA ASN A 16 -5.37 -6.80 -7.12
C ASN A 16 -4.72 -5.41 -6.98
N THR A 17 -5.36 -4.49 -6.25
CA THR A 17 -4.86 -3.14 -6.03
C THR A 17 -4.29 -2.92 -4.63
N ILE A 18 -3.46 -1.89 -4.53
CA ILE A 18 -3.14 -1.22 -3.27
C ILE A 18 -3.85 0.13 -3.29
N LYS A 19 -4.51 0.48 -2.18
CA LYS A 19 -5.13 1.79 -1.99
C LYS A 19 -4.38 2.58 -0.94
N VAL A 20 -4.23 3.88 -1.20
CA VAL A 20 -3.58 4.84 -0.32
C VAL A 20 -4.62 5.86 0.11
N TRP A 21 -4.72 6.10 1.40
CA TRP A 21 -5.75 6.96 1.99
C TRP A 21 -5.12 8.01 2.89
N ASP A 22 -5.77 9.17 2.95
CA ASP A 22 -5.53 10.16 4.00
C ASP A 22 -6.18 9.69 5.30
N LEU A 23 -5.40 9.52 6.37
CA LEU A 23 -5.93 8.99 7.64
C LEU A 23 -6.95 9.95 8.28
N ALA A 24 -6.68 11.25 8.24
CA ALA A 24 -7.49 12.24 8.94
C ALA A 24 -8.88 12.42 8.30
N THR A 25 -8.94 12.42 6.97
CA THR A 25 -10.17 12.67 6.22
C THR A 25 -10.85 11.40 5.73
N GLY A 26 -10.15 10.25 5.70
CA GLY A 26 -10.63 9.02 5.10
C GLY A 26 -10.69 9.04 3.57
N ASN A 27 -10.18 10.10 2.94
CA ASN A 27 -10.23 10.25 1.49
C ASN A 27 -9.23 9.32 0.80
N LEU A 28 -9.68 8.70 -0.31
CA LEU A 28 -8.82 7.91 -1.17
C LEU A 28 -7.89 8.84 -1.96
N LYS A 29 -6.57 8.70 -1.75
CA LYS A 29 -5.54 9.50 -2.44
C LYS A 29 -5.07 8.84 -3.73
N ALA A 30 -4.92 7.51 -3.72
CA ALA A 30 -4.45 6.76 -4.88
C ALA A 30 -4.96 5.31 -4.88
N THR A 31 -5.10 4.75 -6.09
CA THR A 31 -5.26 3.31 -6.33
C THR A 31 -4.14 2.87 -7.25
N LEU A 32 -3.35 1.89 -6.81
CA LEU A 32 -2.21 1.34 -7.52
C LEU A 32 -2.57 -0.07 -8.01
N THR A 33 -2.70 -0.25 -9.33
CA THR A 33 -2.89 -1.56 -9.95
C THR A 33 -1.53 -2.18 -10.20
N VAL A 34 -1.06 -2.98 -9.24
CA VAL A 34 0.35 -3.38 -9.17
C VAL A 34 0.57 -4.88 -9.31
N HIS A 35 -0.40 -5.68 -8.94
CA HIS A 35 -0.28 -7.13 -8.97
C HIS A 35 -1.28 -7.72 -9.98
N SER A 36 -0.95 -8.90 -10.51
CA SER A 36 -1.88 -9.62 -11.38
C SER A 36 -2.91 -10.44 -10.60
N TRP A 37 -2.69 -10.66 -9.31
CA TRP A 37 -3.56 -11.38 -8.37
C TRP A 37 -3.70 -10.62 -7.04
N TYR A 38 -4.50 -11.16 -6.12
CA TYR A 38 -4.84 -10.56 -4.83
C TYR A 38 -3.61 -10.08 -4.06
N VAL A 39 -3.74 -8.92 -3.40
CA VAL A 39 -2.70 -8.40 -2.50
C VAL A 39 -3.01 -8.84 -1.09
N ASN A 40 -2.19 -9.74 -0.54
CA ASN A 40 -2.47 -10.39 0.74
C ASN A 40 -1.84 -9.64 1.93
N SER A 41 -0.81 -8.84 1.69
CA SER A 41 -0.10 -8.11 2.74
C SER A 41 0.48 -6.81 2.21
N VAL A 42 0.52 -5.80 3.08
CA VAL A 42 1.16 -4.51 2.84
C VAL A 42 1.89 -4.03 4.10
N ALA A 43 3.03 -3.37 3.91
CA ALA A 43 3.81 -2.74 4.97
C ALA A 43 4.32 -1.36 4.51
N ILE A 44 4.61 -0.50 5.48
CA ILE A 44 5.27 0.80 5.27
C ILE A 44 6.61 0.76 6.02
N SER A 45 7.68 1.26 5.41
CA SER A 45 8.99 1.36 6.07
C SER A 45 8.97 2.33 7.26
N PRO A 46 9.87 2.17 8.24
CA PRO A 46 9.91 3.04 9.42
C PRO A 46 10.17 4.53 9.12
N ASP A 47 10.79 4.84 7.99
CA ASP A 47 10.99 6.22 7.50
C ASP A 47 9.77 6.78 6.73
N GLY A 48 8.72 5.97 6.54
CA GLY A 48 7.51 6.33 5.81
C GLY A 48 7.67 6.42 4.29
N GLN A 49 8.87 6.18 3.74
CA GLN A 49 9.17 6.46 2.33
C GLN A 49 8.86 5.31 1.38
N ASN A 50 8.74 4.09 1.91
CA ASN A 50 8.57 2.89 1.10
C ASN A 50 7.32 2.13 1.50
N ILE A 51 6.59 1.66 0.48
CA ILE A 51 5.51 0.70 0.62
C ILE A 51 6.01 -0.62 0.05
N VAL A 52 5.74 -1.73 0.75
CA VAL A 52 6.01 -3.09 0.28
C VAL A 52 4.71 -3.88 0.27
N SER A 53 4.50 -4.72 -0.74
CA SER A 53 3.38 -5.65 -0.77
C SER A 53 3.77 -7.04 -1.20
N GLY A 54 3.02 -8.02 -0.70
CA GLY A 54 3.07 -9.42 -1.14
C GLY A 54 1.75 -9.83 -1.77
N SER A 55 1.84 -10.57 -2.88
CA SER A 55 0.67 -11.03 -3.64
C SER A 55 0.72 -12.53 -3.95
N HIS A 56 -0.46 -13.07 -4.20
CA HIS A 56 -0.63 -14.43 -4.72
C HIS A 56 -0.08 -14.61 -6.15
N ASP A 57 0.29 -13.53 -6.85
CA ASP A 57 1.03 -13.61 -8.12
C ASP A 57 2.49 -14.05 -7.97
N LYS A 58 2.90 -14.42 -6.73
CA LYS A 58 4.24 -14.89 -6.37
C LYS A 58 5.30 -13.81 -6.44
N THR A 59 4.90 -12.53 -6.40
CA THR A 59 5.84 -11.41 -6.39
C THR A 59 5.74 -10.55 -5.13
N ILE A 60 6.86 -9.91 -4.81
CA ILE A 60 6.94 -8.79 -3.87
C ILE A 60 7.23 -7.54 -4.70
N ARG A 61 6.57 -6.43 -4.36
CA ARG A 61 6.82 -5.14 -5.00
C ARG A 61 7.10 -4.06 -3.96
N VAL A 62 7.91 -3.09 -4.36
CA VAL A 62 8.37 -1.98 -3.52
C VAL A 62 8.17 -0.68 -4.28
N TRP A 63 7.63 0.33 -3.60
CA TRP A 63 7.47 1.69 -4.13
C TRP A 63 8.12 2.67 -3.19
N SER A 64 8.83 3.65 -3.75
CA SER A 64 9.46 4.74 -3.01
C SER A 64 8.89 6.08 -3.45
N SER A 65 8.60 6.97 -2.52
CA SER A 65 8.47 8.40 -2.81
C SER A 65 9.87 8.96 -3.06
N ARG A 66 10.22 9.14 -4.34
CA ARG A 66 11.37 9.98 -4.73
C ARG A 66 10.92 11.42 -4.90
#